data_AF-A0A220VE00-F1
#
_entry.id   AF-A0A220VE00-F1
#
_cell.length_a   1.000
_cell.length_b   1.000
_cell.length_c   1.000
_cell.angle_alpha   90.00
_cell.angle_beta   90.00
_cell.angle_gamma   90.00
#
_symmetry.space_group_name_H-M   'P 1'
#
loop_
_entity.id
_entity.type
_entity.pdbx_description
1 polymer ?
#
loop_
_entity_poly.entity_id
_entity_poly.type
_entity_poly.pdbx_seq_one_letter_code
_entity_poly.pdbx_strand_id
1 'polypeptide(L)'
;MKKIFVFLFLVFMIGGCSTTNQNELNTLALYRSASLNNSKSVSYNSLKFINAKSSKNLITLNFLYSGGNPNYAKKFTEQYSKSFCQNLKLKEIIQKGIQYRIQVLTMNGQKISVKFISSC
;
A
#
# COMPACT_ATOMS: atom_id res chain seq x y z
N MET A 1 40.99 45.88 27.96
CA MET A 1 41.36 44.97 26.85
C MET A 1 41.36 43.53 27.39
N LYS A 2 40.31 42.75 27.23
CA LYS A 2 40.18 41.57 26.33
C LYS A 2 39.53 40.48 27.21
N LYS A 3 38.59 39.63 26.84
CA LYS A 3 37.73 39.44 25.67
C LYS A 3 36.58 38.57 26.21
N ILE A 4 35.35 39.03 26.07
CA ILE A 4 34.15 38.20 26.23
C ILE A 4 34.15 37.20 25.07
N PHE A 5 34.08 35.90 25.35
CA PHE A 5 33.67 34.90 24.37
C PHE A 5 32.89 33.79 25.08
N VAL A 6 31.62 34.10 25.35
CA VAL A 6 30.55 33.12 25.52
C VAL A 6 30.24 32.61 24.12
N PHE A 7 30.52 31.33 23.83
CA PHE A 7 29.99 30.66 22.64
C PHE A 7 29.35 29.33 23.06
N LEU A 8 28.09 29.46 23.47
CA LEU A 8 27.16 28.38 23.72
C LEU A 8 26.69 27.86 22.34
N PHE A 9 27.39 26.88 21.78
CA PHE A 9 26.97 26.23 20.53
C PHE A 9 26.01 25.09 20.87
N LEU A 10 24.77 25.45 21.17
CA LEU A 10 23.65 24.52 21.28
C LEU A 10 23.29 24.06 19.86
N VAL A 11 23.93 23.01 19.38
CA VAL A 11 23.50 22.30 18.16
C VAL A 11 22.26 21.49 18.54
N PHE A 12 21.10 22.16 18.58
CA PHE A 12 19.83 21.45 18.43
C PHE A 12 19.78 20.94 16.99
N MET A 13 20.23 19.70 16.79
CA MET A 13 19.81 18.90 15.65
C MET A 13 18.30 18.77 15.73
N ILE A 14 17.60 19.68 15.06
CA ILE A 14 16.18 19.56 14.78
C ILE A 14 16.09 18.46 13.72
N GLY A 15 16.07 17.20 14.17
CA GLY A 15 15.68 16.06 13.35
C GLY A 15 14.24 16.30 12.91
N GLY A 16 14.07 16.92 11.75
CA GLY A 16 12.79 17.27 11.16
C GLY A 16 11.85 16.06 11.13
N CYS A 17 10.68 16.23 11.72
CA CYS A 17 9.67 15.21 12.00
C CYS A 17 9.23 14.40 10.78
N SER A 18 9.79 13.19 10.60
CA SER A 18 9.24 12.15 9.69
C SER A 18 7.86 11.63 10.16
N THR A 19 7.51 11.83 11.43
CA THR A 19 6.33 11.26 12.08
C THR A 19 5.00 11.80 11.52
N THR A 20 4.92 13.09 11.17
CA THR A 20 3.67 13.71 10.70
C THR A 20 3.23 13.12 9.35
N ASN A 21 4.16 12.97 8.41
CA ASN A 21 3.89 12.39 7.10
C ASN A 21 3.49 10.90 7.20
N GLN A 22 4.13 10.14 8.10
CA GLN A 22 3.78 8.74 8.34
C GLN A 22 2.36 8.56 8.89
N ASN A 23 1.91 9.47 9.77
CA ASN A 23 0.56 9.42 10.31
C ASN A 23 -0.50 9.74 9.24
N GLU A 24 -0.23 10.72 8.37
CA GLU A 24 -1.10 11.05 7.25
C GLU A 24 -1.26 9.88 6.28
N LEU A 25 -0.15 9.23 5.90
CA LEU A 25 -0.18 8.06 5.02
C LEU A 25 -0.90 6.87 5.65
N ASN A 26 -0.77 6.67 6.96
CA ASN A 26 -1.50 5.63 7.67
C ASN A 26 -3.02 5.89 7.65
N THR A 27 -3.43 7.12 7.95
CA THR A 27 -4.85 7.52 7.88
C THR A 27 -5.41 7.38 6.47
N LEU A 28 -4.66 7.80 5.45
CA LEU A 28 -5.05 7.65 4.06
C LEU A 28 -5.21 6.17 3.67
N ALA A 29 -4.26 5.31 4.06
CA ALA A 29 -4.32 3.88 3.80
C ALA A 29 -5.53 3.22 4.49
N LEU A 30 -5.82 3.62 5.73
CA LEU A 30 -6.98 3.16 6.50
C LEU A 30 -8.29 3.57 5.84
N TYR A 31 -8.44 4.84 5.47
CA TYR A 31 -9.62 5.32 4.78
C TYR A 31 -9.84 4.58 3.44
N ARG A 32 -8.76 4.40 2.67
CA ARG A 32 -8.82 3.68 1.39
C ARG A 32 -9.21 2.23 1.55
N SER A 33 -8.64 1.51 2.52
CA SER A 33 -8.98 0.10 2.74
C SER A 33 -10.44 -0.06 3.16
N ALA A 34 -10.95 0.83 4.03
CA ALA A 34 -12.36 0.87 4.42
C ALA A 34 -13.28 1.17 3.22
N SER A 35 -12.94 2.17 2.40
CA SER A 35 -13.69 2.51 1.19
C SER A 35 -13.75 1.33 0.20
N LEU A 36 -12.63 0.62 0.01
CA LEU A 36 -12.58 -0.56 -0.84
C LEU A 36 -13.44 -1.71 -0.30
N ASN A 37 -13.52 -1.90 1.02
CA ASN A 37 -14.40 -2.90 1.62
C ASN A 37 -15.88 -2.59 1.45
N ASN A 38 -16.24 -1.31 1.37
CA ASN A 38 -17.61 -0.86 1.13
C ASN A 38 -17.99 -0.91 -0.37
N SER A 39 -17.01 -1.13 -1.26
CA SER A 39 -17.28 -1.29 -2.68
C SER A 39 -17.89 -2.67 -2.97
N LYS A 40 -18.75 -2.75 -3.99
CA LYS A 40 -19.40 -4.01 -4.38
C LYS A 40 -18.33 -5.05 -4.71
N SER A 41 -18.44 -6.26 -4.12
CA SER A 41 -17.50 -7.36 -4.38
C SER A 41 -17.43 -7.63 -5.89
N VAL A 42 -16.24 -7.46 -6.45
CA VAL A 42 -15.95 -7.75 -7.86
C VAL A 42 -15.41 -9.17 -7.96
N SER A 43 -16.06 -9.97 -8.80
CA SER A 43 -15.59 -11.29 -9.20
C SER A 43 -15.07 -11.22 -10.63
N TYR A 44 -13.91 -11.83 -10.87
CA TYR A 44 -13.32 -11.99 -12.20
C TYR A 44 -12.86 -13.42 -12.38
N ASN A 45 -13.53 -14.17 -13.25
CA ASN A 45 -13.30 -15.60 -13.45
C ASN A 45 -13.36 -16.35 -12.10
N SER A 46 -12.33 -17.14 -11.75
CA SER A 46 -12.24 -17.87 -10.48
C SER A 46 -11.61 -17.06 -9.34
N LEU A 47 -11.55 -15.73 -9.47
CA LEU A 47 -11.03 -14.82 -8.47
C LEU A 47 -12.15 -13.92 -7.93
N LYS A 48 -12.24 -13.83 -6.60
CA LYS A 48 -13.22 -12.97 -5.92
C LYS A 48 -12.52 -12.02 -4.96
N PHE A 49 -12.81 -10.72 -5.05
CA PHE A 49 -12.35 -9.78 -4.02
C PHE A 49 -13.01 -10.10 -2.68
N ILE A 50 -12.19 -10.31 -1.64
CA ILE A 50 -12.63 -10.63 -0.28
C ILE A 50 -12.71 -9.35 0.55
N ASN A 51 -11.57 -8.65 0.65
CA ASN A 51 -11.41 -7.44 1.44
C ASN A 51 -10.09 -6.74 1.09
N ALA A 52 -9.98 -5.50 1.57
CA ALA A 52 -8.77 -4.73 1.67
C ALA A 52 -8.42 -4.54 3.15
N LYS A 53 -7.15 -4.67 3.48
CA LYS A 53 -6.61 -4.38 4.83
C LYS A 53 -5.51 -3.33 4.71
N SER A 54 -5.39 -2.44 5.68
CA SER A 54 -4.26 -1.51 5.77
C SER A 54 -3.33 -1.86 6.92
N SER A 55 -2.05 -1.59 6.75
CA SER A 55 -1.04 -1.62 7.80
C SER A 55 -0.01 -0.55 7.48
N LYS A 56 0.07 0.51 8.31
CA LYS A 56 0.83 1.72 7.98
C LYS A 56 0.41 2.26 6.61
N ASN A 57 1.35 2.59 5.75
CA ASN A 57 1.12 3.05 4.38
C ASN A 57 0.84 1.91 3.36
N LEU A 58 0.73 0.64 3.78
CA LEU A 58 0.49 -0.50 2.90
C LEU A 58 -0.99 -0.92 2.89
N ILE A 59 -1.58 -1.00 1.71
CA ILE A 59 -2.92 -1.56 1.47
C ILE A 59 -2.77 -2.94 0.84
N THR A 60 -3.26 -3.97 1.53
CA THR A 60 -3.31 -5.34 1.03
C THR A 60 -4.70 -5.66 0.48
N LEU A 61 -4.78 -5.99 -0.82
CA LEU A 61 -6.00 -6.43 -1.50
C LEU A 61 -6.01 -7.97 -1.54
N ASN A 62 -7.03 -8.56 -0.94
CA ASN A 62 -7.19 -10.01 -0.82
C ASN A 62 -8.19 -10.51 -1.83
N PHE A 63 -7.75 -11.45 -2.67
CA PHE A 63 -8.58 -12.16 -3.62
C PHE A 63 -8.62 -13.65 -3.25
N LEU A 64 -9.80 -14.25 -3.30
CA LEU A 64 -10.01 -15.68 -3.11
C LEU A 64 -9.97 -16.37 -4.46
N TYR A 65 -9.23 -17.46 -4.55
CA TYR A 65 -9.21 -18.35 -5.69
C TYR A 65 -10.13 -19.54 -5.44
N SER A 66 -11.18 -19.66 -6.27
CA SER A 66 -12.19 -20.72 -6.16
C SER A 66 -11.87 -21.97 -6.99
N GLY A 67 -10.66 -22.08 -7.57
CA GLY A 67 -10.23 -23.23 -8.38
C GLY A 67 -10.00 -22.90 -9.86
N GLY A 68 -9.65 -23.93 -10.64
CA GLY A 68 -9.31 -23.81 -12.07
C GLY A 68 -7.79 -23.87 -12.33
N ASN A 69 -7.31 -23.13 -13.35
CA ASN A 69 -5.89 -23.08 -13.69
C ASN A 69 -5.10 -22.09 -12.79
N PRO A 70 -4.11 -22.54 -11.99
CA PRO A 70 -3.35 -21.69 -11.08
C PRO A 70 -2.55 -20.59 -11.80
N ASN A 71 -2.24 -20.75 -13.09
CA ASN A 71 -1.60 -19.71 -13.89
C ASN A 71 -2.46 -18.44 -14.02
N TYR A 72 -3.79 -18.53 -13.84
CA TYR A 72 -4.66 -17.35 -13.84
C TYR A 72 -4.37 -16.42 -12.67
N ALA A 73 -4.08 -16.94 -11.48
CA ALA A 73 -3.75 -16.11 -10.33
C ALA A 73 -2.49 -15.27 -10.58
N LYS A 74 -1.46 -15.88 -11.18
CA LYS A 74 -0.20 -15.17 -11.52
C LYS A 74 -0.43 -14.11 -12.60
N LYS A 75 -1.09 -14.47 -13.70
CA LYS A 75 -1.40 -13.52 -14.78
C LYS A 75 -2.27 -12.36 -14.29
N PHE A 76 -3.24 -12.66 -13.42
CA PHE A 76 -4.10 -11.66 -12.81
C PHE A 76 -3.30 -10.66 -11.97
N THR A 77 -2.49 -11.11 -11.01
CA THR A 77 -1.73 -10.19 -10.17
C THR A 77 -0.75 -9.34 -10.98
N GLU A 78 -0.14 -9.90 -12.03
CA GLU A 78 0.72 -9.16 -12.97
C GLU A 78 -0.06 -8.09 -13.74
N GLN A 79 -1.16 -8.44 -14.40
CA GLN A 79 -1.95 -7.49 -15.20
C GLN A 79 -2.64 -6.44 -14.32
N TYR A 80 -3.26 -6.88 -13.23
CA TYR A 80 -3.94 -5.99 -12.29
C TYR A 80 -2.94 -5.05 -11.61
N SER A 81 -1.70 -5.46 -11.36
CA SER A 81 -0.68 -4.53 -10.86
C SER A 81 -0.32 -3.44 -11.86
N LYS A 82 -0.26 -3.77 -13.16
CA LYS A 82 0.04 -2.78 -14.21
C LYS A 82 -1.03 -1.72 -14.33
N SER A 83 -2.30 -2.07 -14.11
CA SER A 83 -3.39 -1.09 -14.18
C SER A 83 -3.32 -0.01 -13.09
N PHE A 84 -2.60 -0.24 -11.98
CA PHE A 84 -2.39 0.80 -10.95
C PHE A 84 -1.56 1.97 -11.50
N CYS A 85 -0.54 1.68 -12.30
CA CYS A 85 0.30 2.71 -12.89
C CYS A 85 -0.33 3.40 -14.10
N GLN A 86 -1.35 2.77 -14.70
CA GLN A 86 -2.14 3.35 -15.80
C GLN A 86 -3.28 4.24 -15.28
N ASN A 87 -3.75 4.03 -14.05
CA ASN A 87 -4.78 4.86 -13.44
C ASN A 87 -4.14 6.08 -12.73
N LEU A 88 -4.38 7.29 -13.25
CA LEU A 88 -3.79 8.53 -12.72
C LEU A 88 -4.02 8.71 -11.21
N LYS A 89 -5.23 8.44 -10.71
CA LYS A 89 -5.56 8.59 -9.27
C LYS A 89 -4.80 7.59 -8.41
N LEU A 90 -4.61 6.36 -8.88
CA LEU A 90 -3.83 5.35 -8.14
C LEU A 90 -2.33 5.67 -8.20
N LYS A 91 -1.84 6.11 -9.36
CA LYS A 91 -0.46 6.54 -9.56
C LYS A 91 -0.08 7.68 -8.61
N GLU A 92 -0.87 8.74 -8.53
CA GLU A 92 -0.63 9.86 -7.61
C GLU A 92 -0.57 9.42 -6.15
N ILE A 93 -1.43 8.48 -5.76
CA ILE A 93 -1.47 7.96 -4.38
C ILE A 93 -0.25 7.11 -4.07
N ILE A 94 0.20 6.32 -5.04
CA ILE A 94 1.46 5.57 -4.92
C ILE A 94 2.65 6.52 -4.81
N GLN A 95 2.68 7.59 -5.62
CA GLN A 95 3.72 8.62 -5.57
C GLN A 95 3.76 9.38 -4.24
N LYS A 96 2.62 9.51 -3.55
CA LYS A 96 2.55 10.03 -2.17
C LYS A 96 3.14 9.08 -1.13
N GLY A 97 3.47 7.84 -1.49
CA GLY A 97 4.11 6.86 -0.62
C GLY A 97 3.19 5.74 -0.13
N ILE A 98 1.95 5.65 -0.63
CA ILE A 98 1.08 4.50 -0.36
C ILE A 98 1.56 3.29 -1.18
N GLN A 99 1.66 2.15 -0.53
CA GLN A 99 2.02 0.90 -1.16
C GLN A 99 0.80 0.01 -1.32
N TYR A 100 0.79 -0.82 -2.36
CA TYR A 100 -0.23 -1.84 -2.56
C TYR A 100 0.39 -3.24 -2.59
N ARG A 101 -0.29 -4.20 -1.97
CA ARG A 101 -0.01 -5.63 -2.08
C ARG A 101 -1.26 -6.31 -2.61
N ILE A 102 -1.20 -6.84 -3.82
CA ILE A 102 -2.24 -7.70 -4.36
C ILE A 102 -1.88 -9.13 -3.97
N GLN A 103 -2.76 -9.84 -3.29
CA GLN A 103 -2.55 -11.25 -2.98
C GLN A 103 -3.76 -12.11 -3.30
N VAL A 104 -3.49 -13.24 -3.94
CA VAL A 104 -4.47 -14.27 -4.25
C VAL A 104 -4.25 -15.43 -3.29
N LEU A 105 -5.33 -15.83 -2.61
CA LEU A 105 -5.35 -16.83 -1.55
C LEU A 105 -6.20 -18.03 -1.99
N THR A 106 -5.80 -19.24 -1.59
CA THR A 106 -6.69 -20.42 -1.64
C THR A 106 -7.80 -20.30 -0.60
N MET A 107 -8.81 -21.19 -0.67
CA MET A 107 -9.84 -21.34 0.36
C MET A 107 -9.27 -21.55 1.77
N ASN A 108 -8.09 -22.17 1.87
CA ASN A 108 -7.41 -22.45 3.14
C ASN A 108 -6.50 -21.29 3.58
N GLY A 109 -6.51 -20.15 2.87
CA GLY A 109 -5.71 -18.97 3.17
C GLY A 109 -4.25 -19.02 2.68
N GLN A 110 -3.85 -20.06 1.94
CA GLN A 110 -2.49 -20.16 1.39
C GLN A 110 -2.31 -19.18 0.22
N LYS A 111 -1.17 -18.49 0.16
CA LYS A 111 -0.86 -17.52 -0.89
C LYS A 111 -0.46 -18.25 -2.18
N ILE A 112 -1.21 -18.02 -3.26
CA ILE A 112 -0.90 -18.53 -4.60
C ILE A 112 -0.01 -17.55 -5.36
N SER A 113 -0.34 -16.27 -5.28
CA SER A 113 0.39 -15.21 -5.98
C SER A 113 0.34 -13.92 -5.17
N VAL A 114 1.46 -13.21 -5.15
CA VAL A 114 1.61 -11.92 -4.45
C VAL A 114 2.34 -10.95 -5.37
N LYS A 115 1.83 -9.73 -5.49
CA LYS A 115 2.50 -8.65 -6.20
C LYS A 115 2.49 -7.38 -5.36
N PHE A 116 3.66 -6.78 -5.21
CA PHE A 116 3.85 -5.52 -4.53
C PHE A 116 3.98 -4.38 -5.53
N ILE A 117 3.43 -3.23 -5.16
CA ILE A 117 3.44 -1.99 -5.94
C ILE A 117 3.80 -0.87 -4.97
N SER A 118 5.01 -0.36 -5.09
CA SER A 118 5.51 0.78 -4.30
C SER A 118 5.90 1.97 -5.18
N SER A 119 5.94 1.78 -6.50
CA SER A 119 6.27 2.80 -7.49
C SER A 119 5.62 2.48 -8.83
N CYS A 120 5.43 3.55 -9.59
CA CYS A 120 4.94 3.67 -10.96
C CYS A 120 5.74 4.82 -11.61
#